data_AF-A0A8X6QV23-F1
#
_entry.id   AF-A0A8X6QV23-F1
#
_cell.length_a   1.000
_cell.length_b   1.000
_cell.length_c   1.000
_cell.angle_alpha   90.00
_cell.angle_beta   90.00
_cell.angle_gamma   90.00
#
_symmetry.space_group_name_H-M   'P 1'
#
loop_
_entity.id
_entity.type
_entity.pdbx_description
1 polymer ?
#
loop_
_entity_poly.entity_id
_entity_poly.type
_entity_poly.pdbx_seq_one_letter_code
_entity_poly.pdbx_strand_id
1 'polypeptide(L)'
;MAIIERWRVNLLLRITFTLLLSRCRLVLTEYLQEFEISEGLGVGTTIGYIGHSRPASPKPPPPPPYLIVPVPGSAVDSDLHIDQSTGEIRSSIVLDREERSYYSFVAIPLSGENIRVEIKVRDENDNAPKFPTPFMTIEFPENTPRDMKRTLNPAKDRLLEFSDASEKAYGASVCLRCENKDGEINVQLLTSKNRVSH
;
A
#
# COMPACT_ATOMS: atom_id res chain seq x y z
N MET A 1 -53.31 30.80 -35.01
CA MET A 1 -53.32 30.49 -33.56
C MET A 1 -52.90 29.06 -33.20
N ALA A 2 -52.91 28.07 -34.10
CA ALA A 2 -52.59 26.65 -33.76
C ALA A 2 -51.07 26.29 -33.75
N ILE A 3 -50.22 27.08 -34.40
CA ILE A 3 -48.78 26.77 -34.54
C ILE A 3 -48.03 27.04 -33.22
N ILE A 4 -48.40 28.09 -32.49
CA ILE A 4 -47.73 28.52 -31.25
C ILE A 4 -47.95 27.49 -30.13
N GLU A 5 -49.15 26.92 -30.02
CA GLU A 5 -49.49 25.87 -29.04
C GLU A 5 -48.65 24.60 -29.26
N ARG A 6 -48.41 24.21 -30.52
CA ARG A 6 -47.64 23.01 -30.86
C ARG A 6 -46.15 23.11 -30.49
N TRP A 7 -45.58 24.31 -30.55
CA TRP A 7 -44.20 24.55 -30.07
C TRP A 7 -44.12 24.51 -28.54
N ARG A 8 -45.13 25.03 -27.84
CA ARG A 8 -45.18 25.02 -26.37
C ARG A 8 -45.32 23.61 -25.81
N VAL A 9 -46.18 22.78 -26.41
CA VAL A 9 -46.36 21.38 -25.99
C VAL A 9 -45.09 20.54 -26.24
N ASN A 10 -44.44 20.71 -27.40
CA ASN A 10 -43.18 20.01 -27.69
C ASN A 10 -42.02 20.45 -26.81
N LEU A 11 -41.95 21.75 -26.47
CA LEU A 11 -40.94 22.27 -25.56
C LEU A 11 -41.15 21.74 -24.13
N LEU A 12 -42.39 21.73 -23.66
CA LEU A 12 -42.76 21.15 -22.37
C LEU A 12 -42.44 19.65 -22.32
N LEU A 13 -42.76 18.88 -23.36
CA LEU A 13 -42.42 17.45 -23.43
C LEU A 13 -40.90 17.20 -23.39
N ARG A 14 -40.11 18.05 -24.06
CA ARG A 14 -38.64 17.94 -24.04
C ARG A 14 -38.08 18.28 -22.66
N ILE A 15 -38.61 19.30 -22.00
CA ILE A 15 -38.20 19.69 -20.65
C ILE A 15 -38.59 18.62 -19.64
N THR A 16 -39.79 18.05 -19.73
CA THR A 16 -40.20 16.97 -18.82
C THR A 16 -39.38 15.70 -19.07
N PHE A 17 -39.08 15.36 -20.33
CA PHE A 17 -38.23 14.22 -20.66
C PHE A 17 -36.78 14.42 -20.17
N THR A 18 -36.19 15.61 -20.33
CA THR A 18 -34.85 15.89 -19.80
C THR A 18 -34.84 15.94 -18.27
N LEU A 19 -35.90 16.44 -17.63
CA LEU A 19 -36.05 16.38 -16.16
C LEU A 19 -36.25 14.94 -15.66
N LEU A 20 -36.98 14.10 -16.40
CA LEU A 20 -37.19 12.68 -16.09
C LEU A 20 -35.87 11.90 -16.22
N LEU A 21 -35.11 12.16 -17.29
CA LEU A 21 -33.77 11.59 -17.49
C LEU A 21 -32.75 12.10 -16.46
N SER A 22 -32.85 13.37 -16.05
CA SER A 22 -32.00 13.96 -14.99
C SER A 22 -32.25 13.33 -13.62
N ARG A 23 -33.48 12.86 -13.36
CA ARG A 23 -33.86 12.11 -12.15
C ARG A 23 -33.38 10.65 -12.17
N CYS A 24 -33.03 10.11 -13.33
CA CYS A 24 -32.46 8.76 -13.46
C CYS A 24 -30.93 8.79 -13.33
N ARG A 25 -30.43 9.01 -12.11
CA ARG A 25 -29.09 8.50 -11.75
C ARG A 25 -29.25 7.07 -11.26
N LEU A 26 -28.98 6.10 -12.13
CA LEU A 26 -28.70 4.73 -11.71
C LEU A 26 -27.36 4.75 -10.97
N VAL A 27 -27.41 4.87 -9.65
CA VAL A 27 -26.25 4.66 -8.80
C VAL A 27 -26.29 3.19 -8.38
N LEU A 28 -25.65 2.32 -9.16
CA LEU A 28 -25.26 0.99 -8.68
C LEU A 28 -24.08 1.20 -7.73
N THR A 29 -24.35 1.48 -6.46
CA THR A 29 -23.31 1.45 -5.42
C THR A 29 -23.08 0.00 -5.02
N GLU A 30 -22.03 -0.63 -5.56
CA GLU A 30 -21.43 -1.79 -4.90
C GLU A 30 -20.82 -1.29 -3.57
N TYR A 31 -21.09 -1.96 -2.45
CA TYR A 31 -20.44 -1.62 -1.19
C TYR A 31 -19.00 -2.12 -1.24
N LEU A 32 -18.05 -1.21 -1.40
CA LEU A 32 -16.63 -1.52 -1.34
C LEU A 32 -16.05 -1.05 -0.01
N GLN A 33 -15.49 -1.99 0.76
CA GLN A 33 -14.78 -1.72 1.99
C GLN A 33 -13.30 -2.01 1.81
N GLU A 34 -12.48 -0.98 2.00
CA GLU A 34 -11.02 -1.07 1.92
C GLU A 34 -10.45 -0.98 3.33
N PHE A 35 -9.59 -1.94 3.68
CA PHE A 35 -8.81 -1.93 4.90
C PHE A 35 -7.33 -1.89 4.57
N GLU A 36 -6.57 -1.29 5.49
CA GLU A 36 -5.11 -1.25 5.41
C GLU A 36 -4.56 -1.65 6.76
N ILE A 37 -3.63 -2.60 6.76
CA ILE A 37 -2.98 -3.11 7.97
C ILE A 37 -1.48 -3.22 7.74
N SER A 38 -0.70 -2.80 8.73
CA SER A 38 0.75 -2.99 8.74
C SER A 38 1.11 -4.46 8.91
N GLU A 39 2.17 -4.90 8.24
CA GLU A 39 2.72 -6.25 8.41
C GLU A 39 3.44 -6.43 9.75
N GLY A 40 3.90 -7.65 10.03
CA GLY A 40 4.70 -7.97 11.23
C GLY A 40 3.92 -7.89 12.55
N LEU A 41 2.63 -7.54 12.49
CA LEU A 41 1.74 -7.51 13.65
C LEU A 41 1.44 -8.94 14.13
N GLY A 42 1.33 -9.09 15.45
CA GLY A 42 1.05 -10.38 16.08
C GLY A 42 -0.26 -11.02 15.61
N VAL A 43 -0.36 -12.33 15.81
CA VAL A 43 -1.58 -13.10 15.53
C VAL A 43 -2.74 -12.57 16.37
N GLY A 44 -3.93 -12.51 15.78
CA GLY A 44 -5.15 -12.05 16.44
C GLY A 44 -5.35 -10.53 16.39
N THR A 45 -4.55 -9.81 15.59
CA THR A 45 -4.70 -8.36 15.41
C THR A 45 -6.00 -8.07 14.66
N THR A 46 -6.81 -7.14 15.19
CA THR A 46 -8.06 -6.71 14.54
C THR A 46 -7.75 -5.77 13.38
N ILE A 47 -8.14 -6.17 12.17
CA ILE A 47 -8.02 -5.37 10.95
C ILE A 47 -9.15 -4.34 10.88
N GLY A 48 -10.37 -4.75 11.24
CA GLY A 48 -11.54 -3.88 11.23
C GLY A 48 -12.86 -4.64 11.24
N TYR A 49 -13.94 -3.93 10.93
CA TYR A 49 -15.31 -4.47 10.90
C TYR A 49 -15.96 -4.20 9.55
N ILE A 50 -16.53 -5.23 8.92
CA ILE A 50 -17.23 -5.15 7.62
C ILE A 50 -18.36 -4.11 7.65
N GLY A 51 -19.10 -4.05 8.77
CA GLY A 51 -20.21 -3.11 8.98
C GLY A 51 -19.79 -1.68 9.32
N HIS A 52 -18.51 -1.31 9.22
CA HIS A 52 -18.08 0.05 9.54
C HIS A 52 -18.43 1.02 8.40
N SER A 53 -19.22 2.05 8.71
CA SER A 53 -19.62 3.07 7.74
C SER A 53 -18.44 3.95 7.32
N ARG A 54 -18.15 4.03 6.02
CA ARG A 54 -17.15 4.96 5.51
C ARG A 54 -17.73 6.38 5.57
N PRO A 55 -16.99 7.39 6.04
CA PRO A 55 -17.51 8.76 6.08
C PRO A 55 -17.89 9.33 4.70
N ALA A 56 -17.39 8.72 3.62
CA ALA A 56 -17.70 9.08 2.24
C ALA A 56 -18.89 8.30 1.63
N SER A 57 -19.43 7.28 2.29
CA SER A 57 -20.56 6.50 1.76
C SER A 57 -21.90 7.12 2.17
N PRO A 58 -22.81 7.42 1.21
CA PRO A 58 -24.11 8.06 1.50
C PRO A 58 -25.12 7.11 2.19
N LYS A 59 -24.86 5.80 2.19
CA LYS A 59 -25.71 4.77 2.81
C LYS A 59 -24.83 3.90 3.73
N PRO A 60 -25.30 3.55 4.95
CA PRO A 60 -24.55 2.69 5.86
C PRO A 60 -24.56 1.23 5.37
N PRO A 61 -23.46 0.48 5.61
CA PRO A 61 -23.36 -0.91 5.17
C PRO A 61 -24.43 -1.79 5.84
N PRO A 62 -24.91 -2.84 5.15
CA PRO A 62 -25.83 -3.82 5.72
C PRO A 62 -25.33 -4.43 7.04
N PRO A 63 -26.23 -4.74 8.00
CA PRO A 63 -25.85 -5.37 9.25
C PRO A 63 -25.51 -6.87 9.07
N PRO A 64 -24.78 -7.48 10.02
CA PRO A 64 -24.56 -8.93 10.06
C PRO A 64 -25.88 -9.70 10.30
N PRO A 65 -25.91 -11.03 10.06
CA PRO A 65 -24.77 -11.89 9.74
C PRO A 65 -24.33 -11.81 8.28
N TYR A 66 -23.05 -12.10 8.05
CA TYR A 66 -22.44 -12.13 6.72
C TYR A 66 -22.04 -13.55 6.34
N LEU A 67 -22.37 -13.97 5.12
CA LEU A 67 -21.74 -15.12 4.48
C LEU A 67 -20.47 -14.66 3.78
N ILE A 68 -19.32 -15.23 4.15
CA ILE A 68 -18.02 -14.87 3.59
C ILE A 68 -17.71 -15.80 2.41
N VAL A 69 -17.39 -15.19 1.27
CA VAL A 69 -17.01 -15.88 0.04
C VAL A 69 -15.63 -15.37 -0.40
N PRO A 70 -14.56 -16.14 -0.15
CA PRO A 70 -13.21 -15.79 -0.60
C PRO A 70 -13.13 -15.70 -2.12
N VAL A 71 -12.36 -14.73 -2.63
CA VAL A 71 -12.02 -14.70 -4.06
C VAL A 71 -10.94 -15.75 -4.32
N PRO A 72 -11.05 -16.58 -5.38
CA PRO A 72 -10.02 -17.57 -5.72
C PRO A 72 -8.63 -16.94 -5.81
N GLY A 73 -7.65 -17.56 -5.16
CA GLY A 73 -6.28 -17.06 -5.09
C GLY A 73 -6.02 -16.09 -3.94
N SER A 74 -7.06 -15.58 -3.27
CA SER A 74 -6.92 -14.85 -2.02
C SER A 74 -7.03 -15.82 -0.85
N ALA A 75 -5.92 -16.08 -0.15
CA ALA A 75 -5.83 -17.06 0.95
C ALA A 75 -6.48 -16.55 2.25
N VAL A 76 -7.70 -16.01 2.12
CA VAL A 76 -8.48 -15.47 3.23
C VAL A 76 -8.78 -16.54 4.28
N ASP A 77 -9.10 -17.76 3.85
CA ASP A 77 -9.46 -18.86 4.76
C ASP A 77 -8.31 -19.36 5.63
N SER A 78 -7.06 -19.20 5.18
CA SER A 78 -5.87 -19.61 5.96
C SER A 78 -5.31 -18.48 6.81
N ASP A 79 -5.25 -17.27 6.26
CA ASP A 79 -4.44 -16.19 6.82
C ASP A 79 -5.27 -15.24 7.70
N LEU A 80 -6.60 -15.23 7.49
CA LEU A 80 -7.55 -14.35 8.17
C LEU A 80 -8.64 -15.14 8.88
N HIS A 81 -9.14 -14.57 9.97
CA HIS A 81 -10.33 -15.03 10.64
C HIS A 81 -11.39 -13.93 10.56
N ILE A 82 -12.53 -14.26 9.95
CA ILE A 82 -13.67 -13.35 9.86
C ILE A 82 -14.84 -13.93 10.66
N ASP A 83 -15.33 -13.16 11.63
CA ASP A 83 -16.52 -13.51 12.40
C ASP A 83 -17.78 -13.12 11.62
N GLN A 84 -18.57 -14.11 11.24
CA GLN A 84 -19.80 -13.93 10.47
C GLN A 84 -20.90 -13.20 11.24
N SER A 85 -20.88 -13.28 12.58
CA SER A 85 -21.92 -12.73 13.45
C SER A 85 -21.70 -11.25 13.77
N THR A 86 -20.44 -10.82 13.86
CA THR A 86 -20.05 -9.43 14.18
C THR A 86 -19.52 -8.68 12.96
N GLY A 87 -19.02 -9.40 11.96
CA GLY A 87 -18.27 -8.84 10.84
C GLY A 87 -16.86 -8.41 11.21
N GLU A 88 -16.32 -8.85 12.36
CA GLU A 88 -14.95 -8.55 12.75
C GLU A 88 -13.96 -9.36 11.91
N ILE A 89 -12.90 -8.69 11.45
CA ILE A 89 -11.81 -9.27 10.68
C ILE A 89 -10.55 -9.24 11.55
N ARG A 90 -9.92 -10.40 11.76
CA ARG A 90 -8.67 -10.57 12.51
C ARG A 90 -7.64 -11.34 11.70
N SER A 91 -6.36 -11.11 11.97
CA SER A 91 -5.27 -11.92 11.43
C SER A 91 -5.17 -13.27 12.15
N SER A 92 -5.06 -14.36 11.40
CA SER A 92 -4.80 -15.72 11.93
C SER A 92 -3.30 -16.03 11.99
N ILE A 93 -2.50 -15.31 11.21
CA ILE A 93 -1.05 -15.42 11.15
C ILE A 93 -0.40 -14.03 11.29
N VAL A 94 0.92 -14.00 11.43
CA VAL A 94 1.69 -12.76 11.24
C VAL A 94 1.67 -12.47 9.74
N LEU A 95 1.05 -11.36 9.36
CA LEU A 95 0.98 -10.96 7.96
C LEU A 95 2.36 -10.50 7.50
N ASP A 96 2.76 -10.94 6.31
CA ASP A 96 4.02 -10.61 5.66
C ASP A 96 3.67 -10.14 4.24
N ARG A 97 4.03 -8.90 3.90
CA ARG A 97 3.67 -8.30 2.61
C ARG A 97 4.39 -9.01 1.47
N GLU A 98 5.62 -9.49 1.71
CA GLU A 98 6.42 -10.24 0.74
C GLU A 98 5.80 -11.58 0.37
N GLU A 99 5.20 -12.27 1.34
CA GLU A 99 4.39 -13.45 1.07
C GLU A 99 3.07 -13.07 0.39
N ARG A 100 2.36 -12.06 0.91
CA ARG A 100 1.06 -11.65 0.39
C ARG A 100 0.68 -10.22 0.78
N SER A 101 0.67 -9.34 -0.22
CA SER A 101 0.34 -7.91 -0.06
C SER A 101 -1.16 -7.59 -0.11
N TYR A 102 -2.02 -8.52 -0.52
CA TYR A 102 -3.42 -8.24 -0.82
C TYR A 102 -4.38 -9.40 -0.55
N TYR A 103 -5.53 -9.08 0.04
CA TYR A 103 -6.64 -9.99 0.27
C TYR A 103 -7.95 -9.43 -0.28
N SER A 104 -8.81 -10.30 -0.81
CA SER A 104 -10.13 -9.93 -1.33
C SER A 104 -11.16 -11.05 -1.11
N PHE A 105 -12.33 -10.65 -0.62
CA PHE A 105 -13.48 -11.52 -0.44
C PHE A 105 -14.78 -10.73 -0.56
N VAL A 106 -15.89 -11.45 -0.73
CA VAL A 106 -17.24 -10.88 -0.76
C VAL A 106 -17.99 -11.31 0.49
N ALA A 107 -18.56 -10.34 1.20
CA ALA A 107 -19.47 -10.56 2.32
C ALA A 107 -20.92 -10.36 1.85
N ILE A 108 -21.73 -11.40 2.01
CA ILE A 108 -23.13 -11.41 1.57
C ILE A 108 -24.02 -11.32 2.82
N PRO A 109 -24.66 -10.17 3.08
CA PRO A 109 -25.63 -10.01 4.17
C PRO A 109 -27.00 -10.57 3.78
N LEU A 110 -27.87 -10.78 4.77
CA LEU A 110 -29.26 -11.21 4.55
C LEU A 110 -30.10 -10.19 3.76
N SER A 111 -29.71 -8.91 3.74
CA SER A 111 -30.39 -7.88 2.95
C SER A 111 -30.20 -8.03 1.44
N GLY A 112 -29.26 -8.89 1.00
CA GLY A 112 -29.00 -9.19 -0.40
C GLY A 112 -28.08 -8.22 -1.13
N GLU A 113 -27.62 -7.15 -0.47
CA GLU A 113 -26.64 -6.21 -1.03
C GLU A 113 -25.22 -6.66 -0.69
N ASN A 114 -24.49 -7.20 -1.67
CA ASN A 114 -23.14 -7.71 -1.46
C ASN A 114 -22.15 -6.59 -1.11
N ILE A 115 -21.21 -6.91 -0.23
CA ILE A 115 -20.12 -6.05 0.20
C ILE A 115 -18.82 -6.69 -0.30
N ARG A 116 -18.10 -6.00 -1.17
CA ARG A 116 -16.74 -6.37 -1.56
C ARG A 116 -15.76 -5.83 -0.54
N VAL A 117 -14.92 -6.70 -0.01
CA VAL A 117 -13.90 -6.32 0.97
C VAL A 117 -12.52 -6.52 0.37
N GLU A 118 -11.68 -5.51 0.51
CA GLU A 118 -10.30 -5.50 0.04
C GLU A 118 -9.39 -5.10 1.20
N ILE A 119 -8.34 -5.88 1.44
CA ILE A 119 -7.38 -5.63 2.52
C ILE A 119 -6.00 -5.51 1.88
N LYS A 120 -5.34 -4.38 2.11
CA LYS A 120 -3.96 -4.13 1.67
C LYS A 120 -3.03 -4.24 2.87
N VAL A 121 -1.97 -5.03 2.72
CA VAL A 121 -0.89 -5.08 3.71
C VAL A 121 0.08 -3.94 3.39
N ARG A 122 0.26 -3.03 4.34
CA ARG A 122 1.24 -1.94 4.25
C ARG A 122 2.60 -2.47 4.63
N ASP A 123 3.58 -2.07 3.82
CA ASP A 123 5.00 -2.25 4.06
C ASP A 123 5.40 -1.50 5.33
N GLU A 124 5.91 -2.19 6.32
CA GLU A 124 6.61 -1.54 7.41
C GLU A 124 8.10 -1.70 7.15
N ASN A 125 8.83 -0.59 7.08
CA ASN A 125 10.27 -0.60 6.83
C ASN A 125 11.04 -1.19 8.05
N ASP A 126 10.99 -2.50 8.20
CA ASP A 126 11.69 -3.31 9.19
C ASP A 126 13.05 -3.81 8.65
N ASN A 127 13.32 -3.59 7.36
CA ASN A 127 14.53 -4.00 6.69
C ASN A 127 15.60 -2.90 6.73
N ALA A 128 16.37 -2.88 7.83
CA ALA A 128 17.60 -2.09 7.86
C ALA A 128 18.53 -2.48 6.69
N PRO A 129 19.07 -1.51 5.92
CA PRO A 129 19.85 -1.81 4.72
C PRO A 129 21.10 -2.61 5.08
N LYS A 130 21.32 -3.73 4.39
CA LYS A 130 22.46 -4.63 4.63
C LYS A 130 23.52 -4.47 3.55
N PHE A 131 24.79 -4.55 3.94
CA PHE A 131 25.88 -4.65 2.96
C PHE A 131 25.82 -6.00 2.25
N PRO A 132 26.06 -6.05 0.93
CA PRO A 132 25.99 -7.27 0.14
C PRO A 132 27.04 -8.32 0.56
N THR A 133 28.12 -7.90 1.22
CA THR A 133 29.13 -8.78 1.80
C THR A 133 29.37 -8.42 3.27
N PRO A 134 29.51 -9.41 4.17
CA PRO A 134 29.79 -9.17 5.59
C PRO A 134 31.21 -8.65 5.84
N PHE A 135 32.12 -8.89 4.90
CA PHE A 135 33.48 -8.38 4.88
C PHE A 135 33.82 -7.88 3.47
N MET A 136 34.65 -6.83 3.39
CA MET A 136 35.16 -6.29 2.14
C MET A 136 36.67 -6.02 2.31
N THR A 137 37.49 -6.74 1.55
CA THR A 137 38.94 -6.53 1.52
C THR A 137 39.24 -5.40 0.55
N ILE A 138 40.01 -4.41 1.00
CA ILE A 138 40.41 -3.25 0.19
C ILE A 138 41.91 -3.10 0.29
N GLU A 139 42.56 -3.16 -0.86
CA GLU A 139 44.02 -3.08 -0.94
C GLU A 139 44.44 -1.67 -1.36
N PHE A 140 45.41 -1.13 -0.63
CA PHE A 140 46.03 0.16 -0.91
C PHE A 140 47.49 -0.07 -1.26
N PRO A 141 47.89 0.09 -2.54
CA PRO A 141 49.30 0.08 -2.90
C PRO A 141 50.05 1.15 -2.12
N GLU A 142 51.27 0.88 -1.66
CA GLU A 142 52.05 1.82 -0.86
C GLU A 142 52.33 3.16 -1.59
N ASN A 143 52.42 3.10 -2.92
CA ASN A 143 52.56 4.27 -3.80
C ASN A 143 51.22 4.98 -4.09
N THR A 144 50.21 4.79 -3.23
CA THR A 144 48.91 5.46 -3.34
C THR A 144 49.09 6.96 -3.06
N PRO A 145 48.56 7.85 -3.92
CA PRO A 145 48.64 9.29 -3.69
C PRO A 145 47.93 9.68 -2.38
N ARG A 146 48.44 10.73 -1.74
CA ARG A 146 47.80 11.32 -0.55
C ARG A 146 46.34 11.68 -0.88
N ASP A 147 45.43 11.37 0.05
CA ASP A 147 43.98 11.61 -0.02
C ASP A 147 43.18 10.74 -1.02
N MET A 148 43.70 9.58 -1.44
CA MET A 148 42.89 8.64 -2.23
C MET A 148 41.65 8.18 -1.45
N LYS A 149 40.49 8.34 -2.07
CA LYS A 149 39.20 7.86 -1.56
C LYS A 149 38.78 6.60 -2.30
N ARG A 150 38.34 5.58 -1.56
CA ARG A 150 37.68 4.39 -2.12
C ARG A 150 36.24 4.35 -1.64
N THR A 151 35.32 4.34 -2.60
CA THR A 151 33.88 4.21 -2.34
C THR A 151 33.53 2.74 -2.16
N LEU A 152 32.80 2.40 -1.09
CA LEU A 152 32.30 1.04 -0.90
C LEU A 152 30.99 0.83 -1.65
N ASN A 153 30.67 -0.43 -1.94
CA ASN A 153 29.35 -0.77 -2.44
C ASN A 153 28.30 -0.32 -1.40
N PRO A 154 27.26 0.43 -1.80
CA PRO A 154 26.23 0.85 -0.87
C PRO A 154 25.50 -0.36 -0.30
N ALA A 155 25.07 -0.27 0.96
CA ALA A 155 24.13 -1.21 1.51
C ALA A 155 22.83 -1.16 0.69
N LYS A 156 22.31 -2.34 0.32
CA LYS A 156 21.07 -2.47 -0.45
C LYS A 156 19.99 -3.01 0.47
N ASP A 157 18.84 -2.36 0.42
CA ASP A 157 17.61 -2.91 0.97
C ASP A 157 17.02 -3.86 -0.09
N ARG A 158 16.52 -5.02 0.35
CA ARG A 158 16.03 -6.07 -0.56
C ARG A 158 14.57 -5.82 -0.95
N LEU A 159 13.86 -4.91 -0.30
CA LEU A 159 12.41 -4.78 -0.45
C LEU A 159 11.98 -3.34 -0.72
N LEU A 160 12.35 -2.85 -1.90
CA LEU A 160 11.75 -1.65 -2.45
C LEU A 160 11.27 -1.96 -3.86
N GLU A 161 10.07 -2.51 -4.00
CA GLU A 161 9.25 -2.16 -5.16
C GLU A 161 8.82 -0.71 -4.97
N PHE A 162 9.65 0.20 -5.47
CA PHE A 162 9.39 1.63 -5.48
C PHE A 162 8.13 1.94 -6.32
N SER A 163 6.99 2.17 -5.68
CA SER A 163 5.86 2.87 -6.31
C SER A 163 5.68 4.30 -5.83
N ASP A 164 6.60 4.85 -5.05
CA ASP A 164 6.67 6.28 -4.78
C ASP A 164 8.11 6.76 -4.81
N ALA A 165 8.42 7.62 -5.78
CA ALA A 165 9.74 8.23 -5.98
C ALA A 165 10.16 9.23 -4.88
N SER A 166 9.61 9.11 -3.66
CA SER A 166 9.88 10.01 -2.55
C SER A 166 10.45 9.31 -1.30
N GLU A 167 10.42 7.98 -1.24
CA GLU A 167 10.99 7.26 -0.11
C GLU A 167 12.44 6.88 -0.39
N LYS A 168 13.31 7.69 0.20
CA LYS A 168 14.76 7.68 0.00
C LYS A 168 15.33 6.31 0.31
N ALA A 169 15.96 5.70 -0.68
CA ALA A 169 17.03 4.76 -0.41
C ALA A 169 18.05 5.48 0.49
N TYR A 170 18.02 5.23 1.80
CA TYR A 170 19.03 5.68 2.73
C TYR A 170 20.29 4.85 2.47
N GLY A 171 20.94 5.11 1.33
CA GLY A 171 22.25 4.56 1.03
C GLY A 171 23.25 5.23 1.97
N ALA A 172 23.61 4.55 3.06
CA ALA A 172 24.80 4.91 3.81
C ALA A 172 26.01 4.71 2.88
N SER A 173 26.58 5.80 2.38
CA SER A 173 27.81 5.75 1.58
C SER A 173 28.97 5.79 2.55
N VAL A 174 29.68 4.67 2.64
CA VAL A 174 30.90 4.54 3.42
C VAL A 174 32.07 4.72 2.45
N CYS A 175 32.94 5.67 2.77
CA CYS A 175 34.17 5.93 2.03
C CYS A 175 35.36 5.71 2.95
N LEU A 176 36.41 5.06 2.45
CA LEU A 176 37.69 5.04 3.13
C LEU A 176 38.57 6.16 2.59
N ARG A 177 39.13 6.98 3.48
CA ARG A 177 40.22 7.91 3.17
C ARG A 177 41.51 7.28 3.67
N CYS A 178 42.50 7.20 2.80
CA CYS A 178 43.85 6.82 3.19
C CYS A 178 44.77 8.03 3.18
N GLU A 179 45.52 8.19 4.26
CA GLU A 179 46.56 9.19 4.41
C GLU A 179 47.90 8.47 4.62
N ASN A 180 48.86 8.70 3.72
CA ASN A 180 50.23 8.21 3.86
C ASN A 180 51.11 9.34 4.42
N LYS A 181 51.53 9.17 5.68
CA LYS A 181 52.49 10.06 6.38
C LYS A 181 53.70 9.21 6.76
N ASP A 182 54.85 9.54 6.19
CA ASP A 182 56.16 8.98 6.57
C ASP A 182 56.26 7.44 6.55
N GLY A 183 55.52 6.77 5.64
CA GLY A 183 55.52 5.31 5.51
C GLY A 183 54.46 4.60 6.36
N GLU A 184 53.71 5.33 7.18
CA GLU A 184 52.54 4.80 7.89
C GLU A 184 51.24 5.12 7.12
N ILE A 185 50.53 4.07 6.70
CA ILE A 185 49.22 4.18 6.04
C ILE A 185 48.13 4.27 7.11
N ASN A 186 47.56 5.46 7.24
CA ASN A 186 46.43 5.72 8.13
C ASN A 186 45.11 5.62 7.34
N VAL A 187 44.23 4.70 7.76
CA VAL A 187 42.91 4.50 7.13
C VAL A 187 41.82 5.08 8.01
N GLN A 188 41.05 6.03 7.49
CA GLN A 188 39.90 6.62 8.18
C GLN A 188 38.59 6.22 7.49
N LEU A 189 37.65 5.72 8.28
CA LEU A 189 36.26 5.50 7.88
C LEU A 189 35.52 6.84 7.86
N LEU A 190 35.08 7.26 6.68
CA LEU A 190 34.22 8.41 6.49
C LEU A 190 32.82 7.91 6.15
N THR A 191 31.88 8.10 7.08
CA THR A 191 30.47 7.84 6.82
C THR A 191 29.80 9.12 6.33
N SER A 192 29.33 9.13 5.09
CA SER A 192 28.49 10.22 4.58
C SER A 192 27.04 9.75 4.57
N LYS A 193 26.16 10.47 5.27
CA LYS A 193 24.72 10.41 4.96
C LYS A 193 24.54 11.19 3.65
N ASN A 194 24.64 10.50 2.52
CA ASN A 194 24.29 11.12 1.25
C ASN A 194 22.79 11.33 1.21
N ARG A 195 22.35 12.57 1.48
CA ARG A 195 21.07 13.05 1.00
C ARG A 195 21.23 13.19 -0.52
N VAL A 196 20.68 12.26 -1.29
CA VAL A 196 20.59 12.45 -2.75
C VAL A 196 19.71 13.68 -2.96
N SER A 197 20.32 14.78 -3.41
CA SER A 197 19.63 16.02 -3.75
C SER A 197 19.09 15.91 -5.17
N HIS A 198 17.76 15.95 -5.26
CA HIS A 198 16.86 16.25 -6.40
C HIS A 198 17.25 15.77 -7.80
#